data_AF-A0A2N5H0M4-F1
#
_entry.id   AF-A0A2N5H0M4-F1
#
_cell.length_a   1.000
_cell.length_b   1.000
_cell.length_c   1.000
_cell.angle_alpha   90.00
_cell.angle_beta   90.00
_cell.angle_gamma   90.00
#
_symmetry.space_group_name_H-M   'P 1'
#
loop_
_entity.id
_entity.type
_entity.pdbx_description
1 polymer ?
#
loop_
_entity_poly.entity_id
_entity_poly.type
_entity_poly.pdbx_seq_one_letter_code
_entity_poly.pdbx_strand_id
1 'polypeptide(L)'
;MDVSRKFIFLPLSLMLLVSSGCSEEEVVQSTNEASKEIEQKTGEAAEQVKEGADQLAETVKKETPVIVENMKVSYKEGEKQVEENTLQKGDKARTKKDAYLAVTPDAYDELYQLIEVNDLKGVEGIEKNNQVTAIQQDSEVEIIERDVIRAKVKMSDSGKEGYLPTSLLEPVN
;
A
#
# COMPACT_ATOMS: atom_id res chain seq x y z
N MET A 1 -4.09 -5.43 -44.66
CA MET A 1 -4.86 -6.60 -45.11
C MET A 1 -3.86 -7.63 -45.58
N ASP A 2 -3.74 -8.75 -44.85
CA ASP A 2 -3.16 -10.06 -45.20
C ASP A 2 -3.07 -10.84 -43.87
N VAL A 3 -4.08 -11.63 -43.49
CA VAL A 3 -4.24 -13.08 -43.74
C VAL A 3 -3.01 -13.91 -43.35
N SER A 4 -3.05 -14.60 -42.21
CA SER A 4 -2.74 -16.04 -42.20
C SER A 4 -3.17 -16.75 -40.91
N ARG A 5 -3.78 -17.92 -41.12
CA ARG A 5 -4.35 -18.87 -40.15
C ARG A 5 -3.29 -19.68 -39.42
N LYS A 6 -3.63 -20.21 -38.24
CA LYS A 6 -3.67 -21.67 -37.85
C LYS A 6 -3.46 -21.78 -36.32
N PHE A 7 -4.51 -22.09 -35.56
CA PHE A 7 -4.83 -23.45 -35.06
C PHE A 7 -3.70 -24.13 -34.29
N ILE A 8 -3.77 -24.11 -32.96
CA ILE A 8 -3.26 -25.19 -32.10
C ILE A 8 -4.38 -25.59 -31.15
N PHE A 9 -5.00 -26.72 -31.50
CA PHE A 9 -5.74 -27.62 -30.63
C PHE A 9 -4.82 -28.08 -29.48
N LEU A 10 -5.27 -28.02 -28.23
CA LEU A 10 -4.76 -28.89 -27.17
C LEU A 10 -5.88 -29.81 -26.71
N PRO A 11 -5.63 -31.14 -26.63
CA PRO A 11 -6.67 -32.16 -26.55
C PRO A 11 -7.21 -32.30 -25.13
N LEU A 12 -8.54 -32.25 -25.03
CA LEU A 12 -9.33 -32.74 -23.92
C LEU A 12 -9.40 -34.27 -24.04
N SER A 13 -8.54 -35.03 -23.36
CA SER A 13 -8.81 -36.45 -23.09
C SER A 13 -7.78 -37.10 -22.17
N LEU A 14 -8.27 -38.13 -21.45
CA LEU A 14 -7.59 -39.20 -20.71
C LEU A 14 -7.13 -38.82 -19.28
N MET A 15 -7.47 -39.55 -18.23
CA MET A 15 -8.18 -40.83 -18.14
C MET A 15 -8.64 -41.03 -16.70
N LEU A 16 -9.92 -41.39 -16.52
CA LEU A 16 -10.40 -42.05 -15.32
C LEU A 16 -9.76 -43.44 -15.26
N LEU A 17 -9.02 -43.72 -14.19
CA LEU A 17 -8.75 -45.08 -13.73
C LEU A 17 -9.25 -45.18 -12.30
N VAL A 18 -10.46 -45.72 -12.16
CA VAL A 18 -10.94 -46.30 -10.90
C VAL A 18 -11.04 -47.79 -11.16
N SER A 19 -10.13 -48.55 -10.56
CA SER A 19 -10.20 -50.00 -10.48
C SER A 19 -10.11 -50.38 -9.01
N SER A 20 -11.21 -50.94 -8.51
CA SER A 20 -11.43 -51.44 -7.16
C SER A 20 -10.66 -52.73 -6.89
N GLY A 21 -10.09 -52.86 -5.69
CA GLY A 21 -9.48 -54.10 -5.19
C GLY A 21 -8.96 -53.97 -3.75
N CYS A 22 -9.82 -54.31 -2.79
CA CYS A 22 -9.70 -54.48 -1.34
C CYS A 22 -8.32 -54.52 -0.65
N SER A 23 -8.08 -53.55 0.24
CA SER A 23 -7.83 -53.75 1.69
C SER A 23 -8.23 -52.45 2.41
N GLU A 24 -9.32 -52.48 3.18
CA GLU A 24 -10.00 -51.32 3.79
C GLU A 24 -9.27 -50.74 5.02
N GLU A 25 -8.09 -51.24 5.40
CA GLU A 25 -7.49 -50.90 6.69
C GLU A 25 -6.29 -49.94 6.63
N GLU A 26 -5.64 -49.74 5.47
CA GLU A 26 -4.50 -48.79 5.34
C GLU A 26 -4.90 -47.40 4.82
N VAL A 27 -6.01 -47.27 4.09
CA VAL A 27 -6.39 -45.99 3.45
C VAL A 27 -6.95 -44.99 4.47
N VAL A 28 -7.59 -45.45 5.54
CA VAL A 28 -8.16 -44.55 6.58
C VAL A 28 -7.07 -43.90 7.42
N GLN A 29 -5.96 -44.60 7.66
CA GLN A 29 -4.86 -44.09 8.48
C GLN A 29 -4.00 -43.08 7.71
N SER A 30 -3.64 -43.39 6.45
CA SER A 30 -2.90 -42.45 5.59
C SER A 30 -3.72 -41.20 5.22
N THR A 31 -5.04 -41.31 5.08
CA THR A 31 -5.91 -40.15 4.79
C THR A 31 -6.07 -39.26 6.02
N ASN A 32 -6.13 -39.82 7.23
CA ASN A 32 -6.19 -39.03 8.47
C ASN A 32 -4.86 -38.33 8.79
N GLU A 33 -3.71 -38.98 8.54
CA GLU A 33 -2.40 -38.35 8.69
C GLU A 33 -2.18 -37.24 7.67
N ALA A 34 -2.52 -37.49 6.39
CA ALA A 34 -2.46 -36.46 5.35
C ALA A 34 -3.43 -35.30 5.63
N SER A 35 -4.64 -35.57 6.11
CA SER A 35 -5.60 -34.52 6.49
C SER A 35 -5.11 -33.71 7.69
N LYS A 36 -4.53 -34.36 8.71
CA LYS A 36 -3.92 -33.66 9.84
C LYS A 36 -2.72 -32.82 9.43
N GLU A 37 -1.87 -33.31 8.53
CA GLU A 37 -0.71 -32.56 8.05
C GLU A 37 -1.14 -31.36 7.20
N ILE A 38 -2.22 -31.49 6.42
CA ILE A 38 -2.85 -30.39 5.68
C ILE A 38 -3.51 -29.39 6.63
N GLU A 39 -4.28 -29.84 7.62
CA GLU A 39 -4.90 -28.97 8.64
C GLU A 39 -3.84 -28.23 9.46
N GLN A 40 -2.75 -28.89 9.83
CA GLN A 40 -1.66 -28.29 10.58
C GLN A 40 -0.89 -27.27 9.74
N LYS A 41 -0.52 -27.60 8.49
CA LYS A 41 0.11 -26.63 7.57
C LYS A 41 -0.81 -25.46 7.23
N THR A 42 -2.12 -25.70 7.13
CA THR A 42 -3.11 -24.64 6.88
C THR A 42 -3.31 -23.78 8.14
N GLY A 43 -3.29 -24.38 9.33
CA GLY A 43 -3.33 -23.69 10.61
C GLY A 43 -2.10 -22.82 10.85
N GLU A 44 -0.91 -23.35 10.62
CA GLU A 44 0.36 -22.62 10.73
C GLU A 44 0.45 -21.48 9.69
N ALA A 45 0.00 -21.72 8.45
CA ALA A 45 -0.07 -20.65 7.44
C ALA A 45 -1.10 -19.57 7.80
N ALA A 46 -2.25 -19.96 8.34
CA ALA A 46 -3.27 -19.01 8.80
C ALA A 46 -2.80 -18.21 10.03
N GLU A 47 -2.07 -18.84 10.96
CA GLU A 47 -1.45 -18.17 12.09
C GLU A 47 -0.35 -17.20 11.66
N GLN A 48 0.53 -17.58 10.73
CA GLN A 48 1.56 -16.67 10.20
C GLN A 48 0.96 -15.48 9.45
N VAL A 49 -0.11 -15.70 8.67
CA VAL A 49 -0.84 -14.61 8.01
C VAL A 49 -1.52 -13.70 9.04
N LYS A 50 -2.07 -14.28 10.11
CA LYS A 50 -2.72 -13.53 11.19
C LYS A 50 -1.70 -12.73 12.01
N GLU A 51 -0.57 -13.32 12.38
CA GLU A 51 0.52 -12.63 13.07
C GLU A 51 1.12 -11.51 12.22
N GLY A 52 1.33 -11.74 10.92
CA GLY A 52 1.79 -10.71 10.00
C GLY A 52 0.78 -9.56 9.83
N ALA A 53 -0.51 -9.88 9.78
CA ALA A 53 -1.58 -8.88 9.73
C ALA A 53 -1.73 -8.11 11.04
N ASP A 54 -1.58 -8.78 12.19
CA ASP A 54 -1.65 -8.17 13.51
C ASP A 54 -0.43 -7.26 13.77
N GLN A 55 0.77 -7.67 13.34
CA GLN A 55 1.97 -6.83 13.39
C GLN A 55 1.86 -5.59 12.50
N LEU A 56 1.34 -5.74 11.28
CA LEU A 56 1.07 -4.60 10.40
C LEU A 56 0.03 -3.65 11.02
N ALA A 57 -1.04 -4.21 11.61
CA ALA A 57 -2.07 -3.43 12.29
C ALA A 57 -1.56 -2.71 13.54
N GLU A 58 -0.62 -3.29 14.29
CA GLU A 58 -0.02 -2.64 15.46
C GLU A 58 0.95 -1.50 15.10
N THR A 59 1.75 -1.65 14.04
CA THR A 59 2.64 -0.58 13.55
C THR A 59 1.82 0.59 13.02
N VAL A 60 0.80 0.32 12.19
CA VAL A 60 -0.11 1.33 11.64
C VAL A 60 -0.80 2.12 12.76
N LYS A 61 -1.27 1.44 13.82
CA LYS A 61 -1.91 2.10 14.99
C LYS A 61 -0.96 3.01 15.77
N LYS A 62 0.35 2.71 15.79
CA LYS A 62 1.34 3.51 16.53
C LYS A 62 1.83 4.71 15.73
N GLU A 63 1.96 4.59 14.41
CA GLU A 63 2.53 5.63 13.56
C GLU A 63 1.47 6.63 13.05
N THR A 64 0.24 6.17 12.80
CA THR A 64 -0.85 7.02 12.28
C THR A 64 -1.06 8.31 13.09
N PRO A 65 -1.12 8.30 14.44
CA PRO A 65 -1.30 9.54 15.20
C PRO A 65 -0.17 10.56 14.99
N VAL A 66 1.07 10.08 14.85
CA VAL A 66 2.25 10.93 14.63
C VAL A 66 2.20 11.56 13.24
N ILE A 67 1.93 10.74 12.21
CA ILE A 67 1.81 11.20 10.83
C ILE A 67 0.67 12.23 10.69
N VAL A 68 -0.47 11.98 11.32
CA VAL A 68 -1.62 12.90 11.33
C VAL A 68 -1.25 14.26 11.92
N GLU A 69 -0.56 14.28 13.06
CA GLU A 69 -0.12 15.54 13.66
C GLU A 69 0.91 16.26 12.79
N ASN A 70 1.87 15.54 12.19
CA ASN A 70 2.84 16.11 11.25
C ASN A 70 2.16 16.78 10.05
N MET A 71 1.17 16.12 9.48
CA MET A 71 0.39 16.63 8.34
C MET A 71 -0.45 17.85 8.71
N LYS A 72 -1.06 17.85 9.91
CA LYS A 72 -1.82 18.97 10.47
C LYS A 72 -0.96 20.22 10.68
N VAL A 73 0.23 20.04 11.25
CA VAL A 73 1.20 21.12 11.45
C VAL A 73 1.66 21.67 10.11
N SER A 74 2.07 20.80 9.20
CA SER A 74 2.57 21.20 7.88
C SER A 74 1.52 21.98 7.09
N TYR A 75 0.27 21.55 7.10
CA TYR A 75 -0.82 22.26 6.42
C TYR A 75 -1.02 23.68 6.96
N LYS A 76 -1.08 23.83 8.29
CA LYS A 76 -1.19 25.14 8.94
C LYS A 76 0.03 26.04 8.69
N GLU A 77 1.21 25.45 8.56
CA GLU A 77 2.42 26.17 8.16
C GLU A 77 2.32 26.64 6.71
N GLY A 78 1.79 25.81 5.81
CA GLY A 78 1.54 26.17 4.41
C GLY A 78 0.52 27.31 4.24
N GLU A 79 -0.51 27.37 5.08
CA GLU A 79 -1.46 28.50 5.11
C GLU A 79 -0.81 29.81 5.55
N LYS A 80 0.23 29.75 6.40
CA LYS A 80 0.91 30.94 6.97
C LYS A 80 2.12 31.38 6.16
N GLN A 81 2.81 30.43 5.53
CA GLN A 81 4.03 30.67 4.74
C GLN A 81 3.68 30.64 3.25
N VAL A 82 3.22 31.77 2.72
CA VAL A 82 3.06 31.96 1.27
C VAL A 82 4.42 32.22 0.59
N GLU A 83 5.44 32.66 1.34
CA GLU A 83 6.70 33.15 0.78
C GLU A 83 7.94 32.55 1.47
N GLU A 84 8.63 31.70 0.69
CA GLU A 84 10.08 31.48 0.53
C GLU A 84 10.24 30.17 -0.28
N ASN A 85 9.64 30.09 -1.47
CA ASN A 85 9.60 28.84 -2.24
C ASN A 85 10.65 28.84 -3.36
N THR A 86 11.72 28.06 -3.17
CA THR A 86 12.74 27.78 -4.19
C THR A 86 12.38 26.60 -5.09
N LEU A 87 11.48 25.72 -4.65
CA LEU A 87 11.14 24.48 -5.38
C LEU A 87 10.30 24.74 -6.64
N GLN A 88 10.85 24.36 -7.78
CA GLN A 88 10.25 24.38 -9.11
C GLN A 88 10.02 22.96 -9.63
N LYS A 89 9.25 22.84 -10.72
CA LYS A 89 9.07 21.57 -11.42
C LYS A 89 10.42 21.00 -11.85
N GLY A 90 10.66 19.73 -11.55
CA GLY A 90 11.91 19.01 -11.82
C GLY A 90 12.94 19.12 -10.69
N ASP A 91 12.72 19.97 -9.69
CA ASP A 91 13.60 20.03 -8.53
C ASP A 91 13.46 18.78 -7.68
N LYS A 92 14.54 18.45 -6.97
CA LYS A 92 14.55 17.41 -5.95
C LYS A 92 14.27 18.04 -4.58
N ALA A 93 13.45 17.34 -3.81
CA ALA A 93 13.12 17.70 -2.45
C ALA A 93 13.18 16.49 -1.52
N ARG A 94 13.18 16.75 -0.21
CA ARG A 94 13.01 15.76 0.85
C ARG A 94 11.82 16.12 1.74
N THR A 95 11.22 15.11 2.33
CA THR A 95 10.17 15.29 3.34
C THR A 95 10.79 15.65 4.70
N LYS A 96 10.34 16.76 5.31
CA LYS A 96 10.82 17.20 6.62
C LYS A 96 10.37 16.31 7.78
N LYS A 97 9.30 15.53 7.59
CA LYS A 97 8.67 14.67 8.60
C LYS A 97 7.99 13.48 7.92
N ASP A 98 7.66 12.44 8.69
CA ASP A 98 6.79 11.35 8.23
C ASP A 98 5.44 11.90 7.78
N ALA A 99 4.90 11.33 6.71
CA ALA A 99 3.72 11.86 6.02
C ALA A 99 2.93 10.78 5.30
N TYR A 100 1.74 11.15 4.84
CA TYR A 100 0.95 10.35 3.91
C TYR A 100 1.06 10.95 2.50
N LEU A 101 1.55 10.16 1.56
CA LEU A 101 1.50 10.46 0.13
C LEU A 101 0.11 10.11 -0.39
N ALA A 102 -0.70 11.12 -0.71
CA ALA A 102 -2.04 10.90 -1.26
C ALA A 102 -1.97 10.61 -2.76
N VAL A 103 -2.59 9.53 -3.22
CA VAL A 103 -2.46 9.08 -4.62
C VAL A 103 -3.19 10.02 -5.60
N THR A 104 -4.27 10.65 -5.15
CA THR A 104 -5.11 11.54 -5.97
C THR A 104 -5.41 12.85 -5.24
N PRO A 105 -5.84 13.91 -5.96
CA PRO A 105 -6.33 15.13 -5.32
C PRO A 105 -7.48 14.88 -4.34
N ASP A 106 -8.44 14.02 -4.69
CA ASP A 106 -9.58 13.71 -3.85
C ASP A 106 -9.14 12.98 -2.55
N ALA A 107 -8.19 12.05 -2.66
CA ALA A 107 -7.61 11.39 -1.49
C ALA A 107 -6.84 12.35 -0.58
N TYR A 108 -6.20 13.38 -1.15
CA TYR A 108 -5.55 14.43 -0.39
C TYR A 108 -6.58 15.24 0.41
N ASP A 109 -7.66 15.68 -0.26
CA ASP A 109 -8.70 16.48 0.36
C ASP A 109 -9.45 15.67 1.45
N GLU A 110 -9.75 14.39 1.20
CA GLU A 110 -10.34 13.46 2.17
C GLU A 110 -9.42 13.26 3.39
N LEU A 111 -8.12 13.00 3.17
CA LEU A 111 -7.15 12.89 4.25
C LEU A 111 -7.16 14.13 5.16
N TYR A 112 -7.21 15.33 4.58
CA TYR A 112 -7.22 16.56 5.36
C TYR A 112 -8.51 16.79 6.14
N GLN A 113 -9.66 16.44 5.58
CA GLN A 113 -10.93 16.48 6.32
C GLN A 113 -10.89 15.57 7.55
N LEU A 114 -10.36 14.35 7.38
CA LEU A 114 -10.21 13.38 8.47
C LEU A 114 -9.22 13.89 9.54
N ILE A 115 -8.10 14.47 9.12
CA ILE A 115 -7.12 15.11 10.03
C ILE A 115 -7.78 16.27 10.81
N GLU A 116 -8.57 17.11 10.15
CA GLU A 116 -9.21 18.28 10.76
C GLU A 116 -10.16 17.87 11.90
N VAL A 117 -10.96 16.83 11.67
CA VAL A 117 -11.87 16.27 12.68
C VAL A 117 -11.19 15.26 13.62
N ASN A 118 -9.89 15.01 13.46
CA ASN A 118 -9.07 14.03 14.19
C ASN A 118 -9.64 12.60 14.13
N ASP A 119 -10.19 12.20 12.98
CA ASP A 119 -10.68 10.83 12.74
C ASP A 119 -9.56 9.90 12.28
N LEU A 120 -8.81 9.37 13.27
CA LEU A 120 -7.71 8.44 13.02
C LEU A 120 -8.19 7.13 12.35
N LYS A 121 -9.41 6.67 12.64
CA LYS A 121 -9.95 5.44 12.04
C LYS A 121 -10.28 5.65 10.56
N GLY A 122 -10.79 6.83 10.22
CA GLY A 122 -10.95 7.24 8.83
C GLY A 122 -9.61 7.24 8.10
N VAL A 123 -8.56 7.80 8.70
CA VAL A 123 -7.20 7.81 8.12
C VAL A 123 -6.68 6.39 7.89
N GLU A 124 -6.79 5.50 8.88
CA GLU A 124 -6.46 4.08 8.71
C GLU A 124 -7.29 3.41 7.59
N GLY A 125 -8.54 3.85 7.41
CA GLY A 125 -9.43 3.35 6.36
C GLY A 125 -8.93 3.71 4.97
N ILE A 126 -8.62 4.98 4.73
CA ILE A 126 -8.11 5.43 3.41
C ILE A 126 -6.72 4.88 3.11
N GLU A 127 -5.90 4.62 4.13
CA GLU A 127 -4.62 3.93 3.98
C GLU A 127 -4.82 2.48 3.53
N LYS A 128 -5.70 1.72 4.21
CA LYS A 128 -6.04 0.32 3.84
C LYS A 128 -6.65 0.23 2.44
N ASN A 129 -7.33 1.28 1.99
CA ASN A 129 -7.89 1.38 0.64
C ASN A 129 -6.87 1.82 -0.42
N ASN A 130 -5.59 1.98 -0.05
CA ASN A 130 -4.51 2.46 -0.91
C ASN A 130 -4.75 3.85 -1.52
N GLN A 131 -5.57 4.69 -0.87
CA GLN A 131 -5.76 6.08 -1.28
C GLN A 131 -4.60 6.96 -0.81
N VAL A 132 -3.93 6.55 0.27
CA VAL A 132 -2.70 7.16 0.79
C VAL A 132 -1.65 6.08 1.06
N THR A 133 -0.38 6.47 1.09
CA THR A 133 0.72 5.59 1.49
C THR A 133 1.62 6.33 2.49
N ALA A 134 1.91 5.72 3.63
CA ALA A 134 2.86 6.28 4.59
C ALA A 134 4.25 6.39 3.94
N ILE A 135 4.90 7.53 4.12
CA ILE A 135 6.28 7.80 3.71
C ILE A 135 7.05 8.35 4.90
N GLN A 136 8.33 8.01 4.96
CA GLN A 136 9.19 8.42 6.06
C GLN A 136 9.73 9.83 5.84
N GLN A 137 10.16 10.47 6.92
CA GLN A 137 11.05 11.62 6.88
C GLN A 137 12.27 11.33 5.98
N ASP A 138 12.81 12.37 5.34
CA ASP A 138 13.97 12.32 4.46
C ASP A 138 13.75 11.53 3.17
N SER A 139 12.50 11.15 2.87
CA SER A 139 12.16 10.53 1.59
C SER A 139 12.41 11.51 0.45
N GLU A 140 13.23 11.11 -0.53
CA GLU A 140 13.56 11.93 -1.68
C GLU A 140 12.45 11.89 -2.74
N VAL A 141 12.07 13.06 -3.22
CA VAL A 141 11.03 13.24 -4.24
C VAL A 141 11.46 14.21 -5.33
N GLU A 142 10.90 14.03 -6.52
CA GLU A 142 10.95 14.99 -7.63
C GLU A 142 9.64 15.76 -7.70
N ILE A 143 9.71 17.09 -7.85
CA ILE A 143 8.52 17.93 -8.00
C ILE A 143 7.96 17.80 -9.42
N ILE A 144 6.76 17.25 -9.56
CA ILE A 144 6.07 17.11 -10.85
C ILE A 144 5.24 18.34 -11.16
N GLU A 145 4.51 18.84 -10.16
CA GLU A 145 3.66 20.01 -10.23
C GLU A 145 3.57 20.66 -8.85
N ARG A 146 3.42 21.98 -8.79
CA ARG A 146 3.36 22.72 -7.54
C ARG A 146 2.18 23.68 -7.55
N ASP A 147 1.29 23.47 -6.59
CA ASP A 147 0.28 24.44 -6.18
C ASP A 147 0.77 25.20 -4.93
N VAL A 148 -0.02 26.20 -4.50
CA VAL A 148 0.27 27.01 -3.31
C VAL A 148 0.37 26.14 -2.05
N ILE A 149 -0.59 25.24 -1.85
CA ILE A 149 -0.74 24.47 -0.62
C ILE A 149 -0.31 23.01 -0.74
N ARG A 150 -0.24 22.47 -1.96
CA ARG A 150 0.12 21.08 -2.24
C ARG A 150 1.05 20.99 -3.45
N ALA A 151 1.91 19.98 -3.47
CA ALA A 151 2.74 19.64 -4.60
C ALA A 151 2.44 18.22 -5.03
N LYS A 152 2.33 18.01 -6.35
CA LYS A 152 2.41 16.68 -6.93
C LYS A 152 3.87 16.29 -7.03
N VAL A 153 4.22 15.15 -6.46
CA VAL A 153 5.59 14.67 -6.37
C VAL A 153 5.71 13.25 -6.90
N LYS A 154 6.93 12.86 -7.24
CA LYS A 154 7.29 11.49 -7.58
C LYS A 154 8.39 11.00 -6.65
N MET A 155 8.16 9.90 -5.97
CA MET A 155 9.14 9.27 -5.08
C MET A 155 10.34 8.76 -5.88
N SER A 156 11.55 9.06 -5.41
CA SER A 156 12.79 8.70 -6.13
C SER A 156 13.09 7.20 -6.06
N ASP A 157 12.70 6.54 -4.98
CA ASP A 157 12.97 5.13 -4.69
C ASP A 157 12.01 4.16 -5.41
N SER A 158 10.74 4.52 -5.46
CA SER A 158 9.63 3.66 -5.89
C SER A 158 8.98 4.13 -7.18
N GLY A 159 9.25 5.37 -7.61
CA GLY A 159 8.61 5.99 -8.77
C GLY A 159 7.13 6.30 -8.59
N LYS A 160 6.57 6.08 -7.39
CA LYS A 160 5.17 6.37 -7.08
C LYS A 160 4.92 7.88 -7.14
N GLU A 161 3.82 8.28 -7.74
CA GLU A 161 3.35 9.66 -7.76
C GLU A 161 2.26 9.88 -6.72
N GLY A 162 2.20 11.10 -6.18
CA GLY A 162 1.12 11.50 -5.28
C GLY A 162 1.26 12.96 -4.85
N TYR A 163 0.52 13.33 -3.83
CA TYR A 163 0.39 14.71 -3.37
C TYR A 163 0.85 14.82 -1.91
N LEU A 164 1.63 15.87 -1.65
CA LEU A 164 2.11 16.26 -0.33
C LEU A 164 1.86 17.75 -0.10
N PRO A 165 1.67 18.21 1.15
CA PRO A 165 1.68 19.63 1.45
C PRO A 165 3.03 20.24 1.07
N THR A 166 3.02 21.37 0.36
CA THR A 166 4.24 22.02 -0.14
C THR A 166 5.20 22.41 0.99
N SER A 167 4.66 22.79 2.15
CA SER A 167 5.41 23.17 3.36
C SER A 167 6.21 22.03 3.98
N LEU A 168 5.83 20.78 3.74
CA LEU A 168 6.54 19.58 4.21
C LEU A 168 7.82 19.31 3.40
N LEU A 169 7.98 19.95 2.25
CA LEU A 169 9.10 19.72 1.34
C LEU A 169 10.22 20.72 1.60
N GLU A 170 11.46 20.22 1.53
CA GLU A 170 12.67 21.04 1.51
C GLU A 170 13.57 20.68 0.33
N PRO A 171 14.25 21.64 -0.31
CA PRO A 171 15.16 21.37 -1.41
C PRO A 171 16.33 20.48 -1.01
N VAL A 172 16.69 19.55 -1.89
CA VAL A 172 17.97 18.83 -1.82
C VAL A 172 19.01 19.69 -2.53
N ASN A 173 19.81 20.43 -1.76
CA ASN A 173 20.95 21.19 -2.28
C ASN A 173 22.01 20.29 -2.93
#